data_AF-A0AAV8R505-F1
#
_entry.id   AF-A0AAV8R505-F1
#
_cell.length_a   1.000
_cell.length_b   1.000
_cell.length_c   1.000
_cell.angle_alpha   90.00
_cell.angle_beta   90.00
_cell.angle_gamma   90.00
#
_symmetry.space_group_name_H-M   'P 1'
#
loop_
_entity.id
_entity.type
_entity.pdbx_description
1 polymer ?
#
loop_
_entity_poly.entity_id
_entity_poly.type
_entity_poly.pdbx_seq_one_letter_code
_entity_poly.pdbx_strand_id
1 'polypeptide(L)'
;MVDSSKDVNGNFPGDKKIIVVFVLGGPGSGKGTQCTRIVENFGFTHLSAGDLLRAEIKSGSENGTMISNMIKEGKIVPSEVTINLLQKAMLESGNDKFLIDGFPRNEENRAAFENVTKIEPEFVLFFDCPEEEMEQRLLSRNQGRDDDNIQTIRKRFRVFVESSLPVVEYYDMKGKVQKVDALKPIDEVFESVKAIFAPLNRAASDDNKLHYIQGILFVRAAEARFECSRISLIRWMISF
;
A
#
# COMPACT_ATOMS: atom_id res chain seq x y z
N MET A 1 -11.41 -17.59 -27.65
CA MET A 1 -12.35 -17.87 -26.55
C MET A 1 -11.54 -18.38 -25.37
N VAL A 2 -11.22 -17.51 -24.43
CA VAL A 2 -10.93 -17.89 -23.04
C VAL A 2 -11.88 -17.04 -22.21
N ASP A 3 -12.80 -17.76 -21.58
CA ASP A 3 -13.94 -17.26 -20.85
C ASP A 3 -13.59 -17.02 -19.38
N SER A 4 -14.16 -15.93 -18.88
CA SER A 4 -14.60 -15.64 -17.51
C SER A 4 -14.01 -16.41 -16.33
N SER A 5 -13.38 -15.64 -15.45
CA SER A 5 -13.88 -15.48 -14.06
C SER A 5 -13.30 -14.19 -13.47
N LYS A 6 -14.09 -13.12 -13.50
CA LYS A 6 -13.92 -12.00 -12.57
C LYS A 6 -14.32 -12.52 -11.20
N ASP A 7 -13.34 -12.91 -10.41
CA ASP A 7 -13.57 -13.20 -9.00
C ASP A 7 -13.89 -11.88 -8.31
N VAL A 8 -15.19 -11.67 -8.05
CA VAL A 8 -15.74 -10.50 -7.34
C VAL A 8 -15.55 -10.62 -5.83
N ASN A 9 -14.86 -11.67 -5.37
CA ASN A 9 -14.34 -11.76 -4.01
C ASN A 9 -12.88 -11.36 -4.10
N GLY A 10 -12.50 -10.23 -3.48
CA GLY A 10 -11.18 -9.57 -3.53
C GLY A 10 -10.01 -10.43 -3.06
N ASN A 11 -9.77 -11.55 -3.73
CA ASN A 11 -8.67 -12.46 -3.57
C ASN A 11 -7.61 -12.05 -4.59
N PHE A 12 -6.45 -11.63 -4.10
CA PHE A 12 -5.34 -11.20 -4.96
C PHE A 12 -4.83 -12.39 -5.79
N PRO A 13 -4.63 -12.24 -7.12
CA PRO A 13 -4.27 -13.35 -7.97
C PRO A 13 -2.82 -13.83 -7.74
N GLY A 14 -2.66 -15.11 -7.39
CA GLY A 14 -1.39 -15.87 -7.40
C GLY A 14 -0.58 -15.86 -6.11
N ASP A 15 0.38 -16.79 -6.00
CA ASP A 15 1.26 -17.10 -4.84
C ASP A 15 2.16 -15.93 -4.34
N LYS A 16 1.94 -14.70 -4.80
CA LYS A 16 2.76 -13.54 -4.43
C LYS A 16 2.33 -12.97 -3.09
N LYS A 17 3.28 -12.84 -2.16
CA LYS A 17 3.06 -12.14 -0.89
C LYS A 17 2.78 -10.66 -1.17
N ILE A 18 1.56 -10.21 -0.86
CA ILE A 18 1.21 -8.80 -0.90
C ILE A 18 1.84 -8.07 0.29
N ILE A 19 2.57 -6.99 0.02
CA ILE A 19 3.20 -6.13 1.03
C ILE A 19 2.43 -4.82 1.09
N VAL A 20 1.81 -4.55 2.24
CA VAL A 20 1.13 -3.29 2.52
C VAL A 20 1.88 -2.53 3.59
N VAL A 21 2.15 -1.25 3.34
CA VAL A 21 2.61 -0.29 4.34
C VAL A 21 1.55 0.80 4.46
N PHE A 22 1.01 0.98 5.67
CA PHE A 22 0.17 2.13 5.96
C PHE A 22 1.02 3.37 6.20
N VAL A 23 0.64 4.48 5.59
CA VAL A 23 1.34 5.76 5.74
C VAL A 23 0.43 6.72 6.52
N LEU A 24 0.79 6.94 7.79
CA LEU A 24 0.00 7.73 8.74
C LEU A 24 0.76 8.97 9.23
N GLY A 25 -0.01 9.96 9.67
CA GLY A 25 0.47 11.27 10.11
C GLY A 25 -0.57 12.35 9.83
N GLY A 26 -0.53 13.45 10.58
CA GLY A 26 -1.55 14.51 10.46
C GLY A 26 -1.51 15.22 9.09
N PRO A 27 -2.57 15.96 8.72
CA PRO A 27 -2.55 16.75 7.49
C PRO A 27 -1.38 17.75 7.53
N GLY A 28 -0.63 17.93 6.44
CA GLY A 28 0.55 18.81 6.44
C GLY A 28 1.87 18.16 6.88
N SER A 29 1.86 16.92 7.40
CA SER A 29 3.07 16.23 7.87
C SER A 29 4.09 15.81 6.78
N GLY A 30 3.80 16.01 5.50
CA GLY A 30 4.73 15.69 4.40
C GLY A 30 4.61 14.29 3.78
N LYS A 31 3.64 13.46 4.21
CA LYS A 31 3.38 12.10 3.68
C LYS A 31 3.44 12.00 2.16
N GLY A 32 2.65 12.79 1.43
CA GLY A 32 2.54 12.70 -0.04
C GLY A 32 3.88 12.92 -0.76
N THR A 33 4.70 13.87 -0.28
CA THR A 33 6.05 14.10 -0.80
C THR A 33 6.92 12.85 -0.63
N GLN A 34 6.86 12.23 0.54
CA GLN A 34 7.66 11.05 0.85
C GLN A 34 7.13 9.80 0.14
N CYS A 35 5.82 9.63 0.01
CA CYS A 35 5.22 8.56 -0.81
C CYS A 35 5.71 8.60 -2.25
N THR A 36 5.75 9.78 -2.87
CA THR A 36 6.27 9.96 -4.23
C THR A 36 7.70 9.44 -4.35
N ARG A 37 8.57 9.83 -3.41
CA ARG A 37 9.97 9.37 -3.39
C ARG A 37 10.08 7.87 -3.10
N ILE A 38 9.23 7.29 -2.26
CA ILE A 38 9.25 5.85 -1.99
C ILE A 38 8.87 5.06 -3.25
N VAL A 39 7.85 5.49 -4.00
CA VAL A 39 7.44 4.88 -5.28
C VAL A 39 8.62 4.83 -6.24
N GLU A 40 9.30 5.96 -6.44
CA GLU A 40 10.44 6.09 -7.35
C GLU A 40 11.63 5.19 -6.98
N ASN A 41 11.84 4.90 -5.70
CA ASN A 41 13.05 4.22 -5.22
C ASN A 41 12.84 2.75 -4.81
N PHE A 42 11.61 2.33 -4.51
CA PHE A 42 11.34 1.01 -3.93
C PHE A 42 10.28 0.19 -4.68
N GLY A 43 9.71 0.71 -5.78
CA GLY A 43 8.79 -0.04 -6.64
C GLY A 43 7.41 -0.28 -6.04
N PHE A 44 7.00 0.54 -5.07
CA PHE A 44 5.66 0.51 -4.50
C PHE A 44 4.64 1.21 -5.41
N THR A 45 3.38 0.81 -5.33
CA THR A 45 2.24 1.61 -5.83
C THR A 45 1.70 2.48 -4.69
N HIS A 46 1.59 3.80 -4.91
CA HIS A 46 0.97 4.71 -3.95
C HIS A 46 -0.53 4.80 -4.18
N LEU A 47 -1.29 4.48 -3.13
CA LEU A 47 -2.75 4.56 -3.09
C LEU A 47 -3.17 5.56 -2.01
N SER A 48 -3.57 6.77 -2.40
CA SER A 48 -4.16 7.72 -1.46
C SER A 48 -5.66 7.48 -1.35
N ALA A 49 -6.13 7.11 -0.15
CA ALA A 49 -7.57 6.93 0.09
C ALA A 49 -8.35 8.22 -0.19
N GLY A 50 -7.76 9.37 0.11
CA GLY A 50 -8.36 10.66 -0.20
C GLY A 50 -8.51 10.93 -1.70
N ASP A 51 -7.53 10.53 -2.53
CA ASP A 51 -7.62 10.72 -3.99
C ASP A 51 -8.61 9.74 -4.62
N LEU A 52 -8.64 8.49 -4.16
CA LEU A 52 -9.62 7.50 -4.60
C LEU A 52 -11.06 7.97 -4.34
N LEU A 53 -11.34 8.51 -3.14
CA LEU A 53 -12.64 9.08 -2.82
C LEU A 53 -12.99 10.30 -3.70
N ARG A 54 -12.02 11.17 -4.00
CA ARG A 54 -12.24 12.31 -4.91
C ARG A 54 -12.48 11.87 -6.35
N ALA A 55 -11.78 10.84 -6.83
CA ALA A 55 -12.01 10.26 -8.14
C ALA A 55 -13.42 9.65 -8.22
N GLU A 56 -13.87 8.97 -7.16
CA GLU A 56 -15.21 8.42 -7.06
C GLU A 56 -16.29 9.51 -7.15
N ILE A 57 -16.12 10.64 -6.43
CA ILE A 57 -17.01 11.81 -6.57
C ILE A 57 -17.06 12.29 -8.03
N LYS A 58 -15.90 12.46 -8.67
CA LYS A 58 -15.79 12.97 -10.04
C LYS A 58 -16.40 12.03 -11.08
N SER A 59 -16.43 10.74 -10.81
CA SER A 59 -17.06 9.74 -11.69
C SER A 59 -18.58 9.87 -11.78
N GLY A 60 -19.20 10.55 -10.81
CA GLY A 60 -20.66 10.66 -10.72
C GLY A 60 -21.34 9.37 -10.26
N SER A 61 -20.62 8.49 -9.54
CA SER A 61 -21.19 7.25 -9.02
C SER A 61 -22.29 7.51 -7.99
N GLU A 62 -23.07 6.46 -7.69
CA GLU A 62 -24.14 6.49 -6.69
C GLU A 62 -23.63 6.98 -5.31
N ASN A 63 -22.40 6.60 -4.95
CA ASN A 63 -21.76 7.02 -3.70
C ASN A 63 -21.21 8.45 -3.74
N GLY A 64 -21.02 9.05 -4.93
CA GLY A 64 -20.32 10.32 -5.10
C GLY A 64 -20.92 11.47 -4.28
N THR A 65 -22.24 11.59 -4.22
CA THR A 65 -22.92 12.63 -3.43
C THR A 65 -22.68 12.45 -1.93
N MET A 66 -22.77 11.22 -1.43
CA MET A 66 -22.56 10.89 -0.02
C MET A 66 -21.11 11.14 0.40
N ILE A 67 -20.15 10.70 -0.41
CA ILE A 67 -18.71 10.93 -0.19
C ILE A 67 -18.41 12.44 -0.16
N SER A 68 -18.96 13.21 -1.11
CA SER A 68 -18.76 14.66 -1.20
C SER A 68 -19.21 15.38 0.06
N ASN A 69 -20.40 15.06 0.58
CA ASN A 69 -20.94 15.67 1.79
C ASN A 69 -20.10 15.33 3.02
N MET A 70 -19.69 14.07 3.19
CA MET A 70 -18.88 13.65 4.34
C MET A 70 -17.50 14.31 4.34
N ILE A 71 -16.84 14.40 3.17
CA ILE A 71 -15.53 15.06 3.05
C ILE A 71 -15.64 16.55 3.41
N LYS A 72 -16.63 17.27 2.87
CA LYS A 72 -16.86 18.70 3.17
C LYS A 72 -17.10 18.95 4.66
N GLU A 73 -17.77 18.02 5.33
CA GLU A 73 -18.05 18.13 6.77
C GLU A 73 -16.85 17.74 7.65
N GLY A 74 -15.80 17.13 7.07
CA GLY A 74 -14.67 16.57 7.78
C GLY A 74 -14.96 15.22 8.45
N LYS A 75 -16.01 14.51 8.02
CA LYS A 75 -16.41 13.19 8.53
C LYS A 75 -15.66 12.07 7.81
N ILE A 76 -15.59 10.91 8.47
CA ILE A 76 -15.01 9.69 7.88
C ILE A 76 -16.06 9.02 7.00
N VAL A 77 -15.68 8.71 5.76
CA VAL A 77 -16.49 7.90 4.83
C VAL A 77 -16.54 6.45 5.34
N PRO A 78 -17.67 5.73 5.25
CA PRO A 78 -17.76 4.36 5.72
C PRO A 78 -16.64 3.46 5.19
N SER A 79 -16.20 2.56 6.07
CA SER A 79 -15.06 1.67 5.84
C SER A 79 -15.21 0.87 4.55
N GLU A 80 -16.40 0.31 4.31
CA GLU A 80 -16.71 -0.52 3.15
C GLU A 80 -16.45 0.19 1.81
N VAL A 81 -16.90 1.44 1.68
CA VAL A 81 -16.68 2.23 0.46
C VAL A 81 -15.18 2.42 0.21
N THR A 82 -14.43 2.80 1.25
CA THR A 82 -12.99 3.07 1.12
C THR A 82 -12.20 1.80 0.84
N ILE A 83 -12.54 0.68 1.49
CA ILE A 83 -11.88 -0.62 1.29
C ILE A 83 -12.15 -1.15 -0.11
N ASN A 84 -13.39 -1.05 -0.62
CA ASN A 84 -13.72 -1.48 -1.97
C ASN A 84 -12.92 -0.69 -3.02
N LEU A 85 -12.79 0.63 -2.85
CA LEU A 85 -11.97 1.47 -3.73
C LEU A 85 -10.49 1.09 -3.66
N LEU A 86 -9.96 0.82 -2.46
CA LEU A 86 -8.59 0.37 -2.26
C LEU A 86 -8.35 -0.99 -2.93
N GLN A 87 -9.21 -1.99 -2.71
CA GLN A 87 -9.06 -3.31 -3.31
C GLN A 87 -9.09 -3.25 -4.83
N LYS A 88 -10.03 -2.49 -5.40
CA LYS A 88 -10.09 -2.27 -6.85
C LYS A 88 -8.79 -1.67 -7.37
N ALA A 89 -8.29 -0.61 -6.72
CA ALA A 89 -7.04 0.04 -7.13
C ALA A 89 -5.81 -0.86 -6.96
N MET A 90 -5.77 -1.68 -5.90
CA MET A 90 -4.70 -2.66 -5.70
C MET A 90 -4.69 -3.70 -6.82
N LEU A 91 -5.85 -4.28 -7.15
CA LEU A 91 -6.01 -5.26 -8.24
C LEU A 91 -5.66 -4.67 -9.62
N GLU A 92 -6.15 -3.47 -9.92
CA GLU A 92 -5.90 -2.78 -11.19
C GLU A 92 -4.43 -2.40 -11.38
N SER A 93 -3.69 -2.18 -10.29
CA SER A 93 -2.26 -1.83 -10.38
C SER A 93 -1.37 -2.95 -10.91
N GLY A 94 -1.78 -4.21 -10.74
CA GLY A 94 -0.96 -5.39 -11.04
C GLY A 94 0.33 -5.51 -10.19
N ASN A 95 0.51 -4.68 -9.15
CA ASN A 95 1.67 -4.70 -8.26
C ASN A 95 1.39 -5.55 -7.00
N ASP A 96 2.43 -5.92 -6.27
CA ASP A 96 2.35 -6.64 -4.99
C ASP A 96 2.81 -5.79 -3.80
N LYS A 97 3.30 -4.56 -4.03
CA LYS A 97 3.74 -3.62 -2.99
C LYS A 97 2.91 -2.35 -2.98
N PHE A 98 2.33 -2.01 -1.83
CA PHE A 98 1.38 -0.90 -1.69
C PHE A 98 1.71 0.04 -0.54
N LEU A 99 1.75 1.34 -0.84
CA LEU A 99 1.71 2.42 0.15
C LEU A 99 0.29 2.92 0.23
N ILE A 100 -0.41 2.65 1.32
CA ILE A 100 -1.77 3.12 1.54
C ILE A 100 -1.71 4.37 2.41
N ASP A 101 -1.91 5.55 1.81
CA ASP A 101 -1.79 6.86 2.45
C ASP A 101 -3.16 7.42 2.88
N GLY A 102 -3.21 7.88 4.14
CA GLY A 102 -4.41 8.49 4.71
C GLY A 102 -5.51 7.50 5.06
N PHE A 103 -5.16 6.22 5.19
CA PHE A 103 -5.98 5.11 5.68
C PHE A 103 -5.05 4.11 6.43
N PRO A 104 -5.54 3.40 7.46
CA PRO A 104 -6.84 3.53 8.13
C PRO A 104 -6.97 4.84 8.92
N ARG A 105 -8.19 5.39 9.02
CA ARG A 105 -8.46 6.64 9.77
C ARG A 105 -9.04 6.42 11.16
N ASN A 106 -9.49 5.21 11.45
CA ASN A 106 -10.03 4.78 12.74
C ASN A 106 -9.86 3.27 12.91
N GLU A 107 -10.18 2.76 14.11
CA GLU A 107 -10.08 1.34 14.42
C GLU A 107 -11.03 0.48 13.55
N GLU A 108 -12.21 0.99 13.22
CA GLU A 108 -13.16 0.29 12.35
C GLU A 108 -12.58 0.07 10.94
N ASN A 109 -11.98 1.09 10.33
CA ASN A 109 -11.28 1.01 9.05
C ASN A 109 -10.16 -0.04 9.09
N ARG A 110 -9.35 0.00 10.16
CA ARG A 110 -8.23 -0.93 10.36
C ARG A 110 -8.72 -2.37 10.43
N ALA A 111 -9.67 -2.62 11.33
CA ALA A 111 -10.24 -3.95 11.54
C ALA A 111 -10.92 -4.48 10.27
N ALA A 112 -11.73 -3.64 9.61
CA ALA A 112 -12.41 -4.01 8.38
C ALA A 112 -11.44 -4.33 7.24
N PHE A 113 -10.37 -3.54 7.07
CA PHE A 113 -9.36 -3.82 6.04
C PHE A 113 -8.71 -5.19 6.25
N GLU A 114 -8.19 -5.47 7.44
CA GLU A 114 -7.56 -6.77 7.74
C GLU A 114 -8.58 -7.91 7.61
N ASN A 115 -9.83 -7.71 8.03
CA ASN A 115 -10.86 -8.73 7.94
C ASN A 115 -11.27 -9.06 6.50
N VAL A 116 -11.39 -8.05 5.64
CA VAL A 116 -11.83 -8.22 4.24
C VAL A 116 -10.69 -8.70 3.36
N THR A 117 -9.52 -8.08 3.48
CA THR A 117 -8.36 -8.39 2.62
C THR A 117 -7.54 -9.58 3.10
N LYS A 118 -7.66 -9.94 4.38
CA LYS A 118 -6.77 -10.89 5.07
C LYS A 118 -5.29 -10.48 5.05
N ILE A 119 -5.02 -9.20 4.81
CA ILE A 119 -3.67 -8.62 4.81
C ILE A 119 -3.49 -7.78 6.07
N GLU A 120 -2.49 -8.14 6.87
CA GLU A 120 -1.96 -7.27 7.91
C GLU A 120 -0.80 -6.43 7.32
N PRO A 121 -0.68 -5.13 7.64
CA PRO A 121 0.45 -4.34 7.16
C PRO A 121 1.79 -4.92 7.65
N GLU A 122 2.80 -4.81 6.79
CA GLU A 122 4.19 -5.12 7.13
C GLU A 122 4.68 -4.16 8.23
N PHE A 123 4.38 -2.87 8.08
CA PHE A 123 4.49 -1.86 9.14
C PHE A 123 3.63 -0.62 8.84
N VAL A 124 3.51 0.24 9.83
CA VAL A 124 2.97 1.59 9.72
C VAL A 124 4.13 2.59 9.67
N LEU A 125 4.26 3.31 8.57
CA LEU A 125 5.16 4.46 8.46
C LEU A 125 4.47 5.68 9.06
N PHE A 126 4.93 6.13 10.21
CA PHE A 126 4.33 7.25 10.93
C PHE A 126 5.18 8.52 10.81
N PHE A 127 4.64 9.56 10.19
CA PHE A 127 5.25 10.88 10.13
C PHE A 127 4.85 11.70 11.35
N ASP A 128 5.76 11.75 12.32
CA ASP A 128 5.60 12.49 13.56
C ASP A 128 5.90 13.98 13.33
N CYS A 129 4.89 14.81 13.54
CA CYS A 129 4.94 16.24 13.32
C CYS A 129 4.02 16.92 14.33
N PRO A 130 4.51 17.93 15.07
CA PRO A 130 3.67 18.77 15.93
C PRO A 130 2.56 19.47 15.14
N GLU A 131 1.44 19.73 15.82
CA GLU A 131 0.26 20.36 15.21
C GLU A 131 0.57 21.75 14.67
N GLU A 132 1.35 22.54 15.40
CA GLU A 132 1.71 23.91 15.04
C GLU A 132 2.43 23.98 13.69
N GLU A 133 3.39 23.06 13.48
CA GLU A 133 4.15 22.94 12.25
C GLU A 133 3.28 22.45 11.09
N MET A 134 2.39 21.50 11.36
CA MET A 134 1.44 21.03 10.38
C MET A 134 0.45 22.14 9.94
N GLU A 135 -0.06 22.95 10.88
CA GLU A 135 -0.95 24.08 10.60
C GLU A 135 -0.22 25.14 9.76
N GLN A 136 1.00 25.52 10.14
CA GLN A 136 1.84 26.46 9.38
C GLN A 136 2.09 25.97 7.94
N ARG A 137 2.39 24.68 7.75
CA ARG A 137 2.58 24.08 6.42
C ARG A 137 1.31 24.05 5.58
N LEU A 138 0.13 23.98 6.20
CA LEU A 138 -1.14 24.02 5.47
C LEU A 138 -1.53 25.44 5.07
N LEU A 139 -1.30 26.42 5.96
CA LEU A 139 -1.59 27.83 5.69
C LEU A 139 -0.66 28.45 4.64
N SER A 140 0.59 28.00 4.57
CA SER A 140 1.57 28.47 3.58
C SER A 140 1.39 27.88 2.18
N ARG A 141 0.51 26.88 2.01
CA ARG A 141 0.24 26.29 0.70
C ARG A 141 -0.73 27.16 -0.10
N ASN A 142 -0.19 27.89 -1.08
CA ASN A 142 -0.99 28.57 -2.12
C ASN A 142 -1.76 27.61 -3.06
N GLN A 143 -1.59 26.30 -2.90
CA GLN A 143 -2.21 25.22 -3.70
C GLN A 143 -2.83 24.15 -2.78
N GLY A 144 -3.55 24.58 -1.74
CA GLY A 144 -4.40 23.67 -0.96
C GLY A 144 -5.48 23.02 -1.83
N ARG A 145 -6.11 21.96 -1.33
CA ARG A 145 -7.32 21.42 -1.98
C ARG A 145 -8.43 22.47 -1.91
N ASP A 146 -9.40 22.40 -2.83
CA ASP A 146 -10.54 23.33 -2.86
C ASP A 146 -11.33 23.35 -1.53
N ASP A 147 -11.20 22.31 -0.69
CA ASP A 147 -11.80 22.18 0.64
C ASP A 147 -10.91 22.64 1.82
N ASP A 148 -9.67 23.06 1.58
CA ASP A 148 -8.72 23.48 2.61
C ASP A 148 -9.00 24.93 3.09
N ASN A 149 -10.00 25.08 3.95
CA ASN A 149 -10.16 26.27 4.79
C ASN A 149 -9.72 25.97 6.24
N ILE A 150 -9.46 27.02 7.04
CA ILE A 150 -8.98 26.91 8.43
C ILE A 150 -9.88 25.98 9.27
N GLN A 151 -11.20 26.08 9.10
CA GLN A 151 -12.13 25.25 9.86
C GLN A 151 -12.04 23.78 9.46
N THR A 152 -11.94 23.48 8.16
CA THR A 152 -11.74 22.11 7.65
C THR A 152 -10.39 21.55 8.12
N ILE A 153 -9.33 22.35 8.09
CA ILE A 153 -8.00 21.95 8.56
C ILE A 153 -8.04 21.52 10.03
N ARG A 154 -8.63 22.34 10.91
CA ARG A 154 -8.78 21.99 12.34
C ARG A 154 -9.62 20.74 12.57
N LYS A 155 -10.69 20.56 11.81
CA LYS A 155 -11.49 19.31 11.86
C LYS A 155 -10.65 18.10 11.47
N ARG A 156 -9.83 18.21 10.43
CA ARG A 156 -8.94 17.12 9.98
C ARG A 156 -7.88 16.78 11.02
N PHE A 157 -7.33 17.77 11.73
CA PHE A 157 -6.44 17.53 12.87
C PHE A 157 -7.16 16.78 13.99
N ARG A 158 -8.33 17.28 14.40
CA ARG A 158 -9.12 16.64 15.45
C ARG A 158 -9.42 15.18 15.13
N VAL A 159 -9.91 14.90 13.92
CA VAL A 159 -10.18 13.52 13.47
C VAL A 159 -8.92 12.66 13.49
N PHE A 160 -7.78 13.22 13.07
CA PHE A 160 -6.52 12.50 13.13
C PHE A 160 -6.13 12.13 14.57
N VAL A 161 -6.19 13.09 15.50
CA VAL A 161 -5.84 12.86 16.91
C VAL A 161 -6.83 11.88 17.58
N GLU A 162 -8.13 12.11 17.43
CA GLU A 162 -9.16 11.33 18.13
C GLU A 162 -9.37 9.94 17.54
N SER A 163 -9.12 9.75 16.24
CA SER A 163 -9.47 8.51 15.54
C SER A 163 -8.28 7.80 14.90
N SER A 164 -7.33 8.53 14.31
CA SER A 164 -6.22 7.90 13.57
C SER A 164 -5.02 7.57 14.47
N LEU A 165 -4.69 8.39 15.47
CA LEU A 165 -3.61 8.11 16.42
C LEU A 165 -3.81 6.80 17.21
N PRO A 166 -5.03 6.45 17.70
CA PRO A 166 -5.26 5.15 18.33
C PRO A 166 -4.88 3.95 17.45
N VAL A 167 -4.98 4.08 16.13
CA VAL A 167 -4.52 3.03 15.20
C VAL A 167 -2.99 2.95 15.16
N VAL A 168 -2.30 4.08 15.23
CA VAL A 168 -0.84 4.12 15.34
C VAL A 168 -0.42 3.44 16.65
N GLU A 169 -1.05 3.79 17.77
CA GLU A 169 -0.79 3.18 19.08
C GLU A 169 -1.02 1.66 19.08
N TYR A 170 -2.10 1.21 18.46
CA TYR A 170 -2.40 -0.22 18.28
C TYR A 170 -1.25 -0.97 17.59
N TYR A 171 -0.71 -0.43 16.49
CA TYR A 171 0.41 -1.05 15.80
C TYR A 171 1.74 -0.84 16.54
N ASP A 172 1.90 0.23 17.31
CA ASP A 172 3.10 0.51 18.11
C ASP A 172 3.24 -0.56 19.21
N MET A 173 2.13 -0.88 19.88
CA MET A 173 2.06 -1.99 20.84
C MET A 173 2.42 -3.35 20.23
N LYS A 174 2.23 -3.52 18.92
CA LYS A 174 2.64 -4.72 18.16
C LYS A 174 4.08 -4.66 17.64
N GLY A 175 4.81 -3.57 17.88
CA GLY A 175 6.15 -3.36 17.34
C GLY A 175 6.19 -3.12 15.82
N LYS A 176 5.07 -2.68 15.24
CA LYS A 176 4.90 -2.49 13.78
C LYS A 176 4.94 -1.03 13.33
N VAL A 177 5.30 -0.09 14.20
CA VAL A 177 5.40 1.32 13.81
C VAL A 177 6.85 1.70 13.54
N GLN A 178 7.07 2.33 12.39
CA GLN A 178 8.32 2.96 12.01
C GLN A 178 8.10 4.47 12.02
N LYS A 179 8.58 5.14 13.07
CA LYS A 179 8.40 6.59 13.27
C LYS A 179 9.48 7.38 12.52
N VAL A 180 9.06 8.44 11.84
CA VAL A 180 9.93 9.38 11.12
C VAL A 180 9.65 10.78 11.64
N ASP A 181 10.69 11.46 12.12
CA ASP A 181 10.64 12.87 12.50
C ASP A 181 10.45 13.73 11.25
N ALA A 182 9.25 14.31 11.10
CA ALA A 182 8.86 15.10 9.95
C ALA A 182 9.15 16.61 10.10
N LEU A 183 9.84 17.02 11.17
CA LEU A 183 10.34 18.40 11.35
C LEU A 183 11.59 18.67 10.52
N LYS A 184 12.37 17.62 10.25
CA LYS A 184 13.62 17.72 9.50
C LYS A 184 13.39 18.16 8.05
N PRO A 185 14.44 18.68 7.37
CA PRO A 185 14.40 18.93 5.94
C PRO A 185 13.96 17.69 5.15
N ILE A 186 13.24 17.92 4.05
CA ILE A 186 12.61 16.85 3.23
C ILE A 186 13.59 15.74 2.86
N ASP A 187 14.84 16.10 2.58
CA ASP A 187 15.89 15.14 2.20
C ASP A 187 16.34 14.28 3.38
N GLU A 188 16.54 14.85 4.58
CA GLU A 188 16.87 14.10 5.79
C GLU A 188 15.74 13.16 6.24
N VAL A 189 14.49 13.62 6.09
CA VAL A 189 13.31 12.78 6.28
C VAL A 189 13.37 11.59 5.33
N PHE A 190 13.71 11.82 4.06
CA PHE A 190 13.79 10.75 3.07
C PHE A 190 14.95 9.79 3.33
N GLU A 191 16.10 10.25 3.81
CA GLU A 191 17.20 9.37 4.25
C GLU A 191 16.73 8.41 5.35
N SER A 192 15.95 8.91 6.31
CA SER A 192 15.37 8.10 7.39
C SER A 192 14.38 7.06 6.83
N VAL A 193 13.53 7.46 5.88
CA VAL A 193 12.62 6.56 5.16
C VAL A 193 13.40 5.49 4.39
N LYS A 194 14.49 5.84 3.69
CA LYS A 194 15.29 4.85 2.95
C LYS A 194 15.86 3.78 3.88
N ALA A 195 16.32 4.15 5.07
CA ALA A 195 16.82 3.19 6.05
C ALA A 195 15.75 2.17 6.46
N ILE A 196 14.51 2.62 6.64
CA ILE A 196 13.34 1.77 6.97
C ILE A 196 12.98 0.82 5.83
N PHE A 197 13.04 1.28 4.57
CA PHE A 197 12.64 0.49 3.41
C PHE A 197 13.76 -0.39 2.83
N ALA A 198 15.02 -0.15 3.19
CA ALA A 198 16.17 -0.92 2.70
C ALA A 198 16.04 -2.46 2.88
N PRO A 199 15.50 -3.00 3.99
CA PRO A 199 15.27 -4.44 4.14
C PRO A 199 14.24 -4.99 3.15
N LEU A 200 13.18 -4.22 2.82
CA LEU A 200 12.12 -4.65 1.89
C LEU A 200 12.59 -4.69 0.43
N ASN A 201 13.65 -3.97 0.10
CA ASN A 201 14.26 -4.01 -1.22
C ASN A 201 15.09 -5.29 -1.43
N ARG A 202 15.74 -5.80 -0.37
CA ARG A 202 16.60 -6.99 -0.44
C ARG A 202 15.80 -8.29 -0.59
N ALA A 203 14.65 -8.40 0.08
CA ALA A 203 13.79 -9.58 -0.03
C ALA A 203 13.37 -9.88 -1.49
N ALA A 204 13.12 -8.83 -2.29
CA ALA A 204 12.75 -8.97 -3.70
C ALA A 204 13.90 -9.49 -4.58
N SER A 205 15.16 -9.24 -4.22
CA SER A 205 16.32 -9.77 -4.96
C SER A 205 16.61 -11.24 -4.64
N ASP A 206 16.27 -11.70 -3.44
CA ASP A 206 16.53 -13.07 -2.99
C ASP A 206 15.43 -14.05 -3.44
N ASP A 207 14.16 -13.62 -3.48
CA ASP A 207 13.07 -14.43 -4.08
C ASP A 207 13.29 -14.66 -5.59
N ASN A 208 13.86 -13.66 -6.28
CA ASN A 208 14.20 -13.79 -7.70
C ASN A 208 15.36 -14.77 -7.93
N LYS A 209 16.31 -14.87 -6.98
CA LYS A 209 17.37 -15.89 -7.00
C LYS A 209 16.83 -17.29 -6.71
N LEU A 210 15.91 -17.45 -5.77
CA LEU A 210 15.33 -18.76 -5.46
C LEU A 210 14.51 -19.30 -6.63
N HIS A 211 13.69 -18.46 -7.27
CA HIS A 211 12.95 -18.83 -8.49
C HIS A 211 13.88 -19.16 -9.66
N TYR A 212 14.98 -18.41 -9.82
CA TYR A 212 15.99 -18.70 -10.85
C TYR A 212 16.70 -20.04 -10.60
N ILE A 213 17.08 -20.33 -9.35
CA ILE A 213 17.74 -21.59 -8.97
C ILE A 213 16.77 -22.77 -9.11
N GLN A 214 15.50 -22.62 -8.68
CA GLN A 214 14.48 -23.65 -8.87
C GLN A 214 14.16 -23.89 -10.35
N GLY A 215 14.11 -22.84 -11.17
CA GLY A 215 13.96 -22.93 -12.62
C GLY A 215 15.12 -23.68 -13.29
N ILE A 216 16.37 -23.38 -12.90
CA ILE A 216 17.55 -24.12 -13.38
C ILE A 216 17.52 -25.58 -12.93
N LEU A 217 17.16 -25.85 -11.68
CA LEU A 217 17.09 -27.20 -11.14
C LEU A 217 16.00 -28.03 -11.86
N PHE A 218 14.87 -27.40 -12.19
CA PHE A 218 13.79 -28.01 -12.96
C PHE A 218 14.19 -28.32 -14.40
N VAL A 219 14.87 -27.38 -15.09
CA VAL A 219 15.40 -27.62 -16.44
C VAL A 219 16.43 -28.75 -16.44
N ARG A 220 17.35 -28.77 -15.46
CA ARG A 220 18.33 -29.86 -15.33
C ARG A 220 17.70 -31.22 -15.01
N ALA A 221 16.64 -31.24 -14.21
CA ALA A 221 15.88 -32.46 -13.95
C ALA A 221 15.11 -32.96 -15.19
N ALA A 222 14.62 -32.05 -16.04
CA ALA A 222 13.97 -32.38 -17.30
C ALA A 222 14.97 -32.92 -18.34
N GLU A 223 16.14 -32.28 -18.48
CA GLU A 223 17.22 -32.75 -19.37
C GLU A 223 17.74 -34.14 -18.97
N ALA A 224 17.91 -34.42 -17.68
CA ALA A 224 18.31 -35.74 -17.19
C ALA A 224 17.27 -36.85 -17.49
N ARG A 225 15.97 -36.52 -17.54
CA ARG A 225 14.90 -37.47 -17.93
C ARG A 225 14.88 -37.75 -19.43
N PHE A 226 15.25 -36.76 -20.26
CA PHE A 226 15.41 -36.94 -21.71
C PHE A 226 16.64 -37.80 -22.05
N GLU A 227 17.76 -37.63 -21.34
CA GLU A 227 18.98 -38.43 -21.57
C GLU A 227 18.77 -39.91 -21.21
N CYS A 228 18.06 -40.19 -20.10
CA CYS A 228 17.74 -41.55 -19.67
C CYS A 228 16.80 -42.28 -20.65
N SER A 229 15.94 -41.53 -21.35
CA SER A 229 15.01 -42.06 -22.37
C SER A 229 15.69 -42.34 -23.73
N ARG A 230 16.78 -41.63 -24.07
CA ARG A 230 17.58 -41.92 -25.28
C ARG A 230 18.50 -43.13 -25.10
N ILE A 231 19.08 -43.31 -23.92
CA ILE A 231 19.95 -44.46 -23.61
C ILE A 231 19.16 -45.77 -23.65
N SER A 232 17.88 -45.74 -23.25
CA SER A 232 17.01 -46.92 -23.31
C SER A 232 16.55 -47.28 -24.72
N LEU A 233 16.38 -46.30 -25.63
CA LEU A 233 16.09 -46.57 -27.06
C LEU A 233 17.32 -47.08 -27.84
N ILE A 234 18.52 -46.54 -27.57
CA ILE A 234 19.75 -46.96 -28.26
C ILE A 234 20.12 -48.41 -27.91
N ARG A 235 19.81 -48.86 -26.69
CA ARG A 235 20.03 -50.26 -26.27
C ARG A 235 19.05 -51.25 -26.93
N TRP A 236 17.92 -50.78 -27.44
CA TRP A 236 16.95 -51.60 -28.18
C TRP A 236 17.30 -51.72 -29.67
N MET A 237 17.92 -50.69 -30.27
CA MET A 237 18.30 -50.68 -31.69
C MET A 237 19.58 -51.47 -32.05
N ILE A 238 20.38 -51.90 -31.07
CA ILE A 238 21.63 -52.65 -31.30
C ILE A 238 21.45 -54.17 -31.06
N SER A 239 20.24 -54.62 -30.73
CA SER A 239 19.91 -56.05 -30.51
C SER A 239 19.10 -56.69 -31.66
N PHE A 240 19.22 -56.18 -32.89
CA PHE A 240 18.68 -56.80 -34.11
C PHE A 240 19.73 -56.84 -35.22
#